data_AF-F4Y1Q3-F1
#
_entry.id   AF-F4Y1Q3-F1
#
_cell.length_a   1.000
_cell.length_b   1.000
_cell.length_c   1.000
_cell.angle_alpha   90.00
_cell.angle_beta   90.00
_cell.angle_gamma   90.00
#
_symmetry.space_group_name_H-M   'P 1'
#
loop_
_entity.id
_entity.type
_entity.pdbx_description
1 polymer ?
#
loop_
_entity_poly.entity_id
_entity_poly.type
_entity_poly.pdbx_seq_one_letter_code
_entity_poly.pdbx_strand_id
1 'polypeptide(L)'
;MPGETPNNNSAMSELESAIQRYTDALTKLEDTSSSGSIPFWQIYLFKWAVESRSYSLMRYVSSKVGSFRSPSKEIVLEVLTARDTVQAELSNQSQIPTGSLIKVNDLDNRLKQETNKITTVVDLTEWHSILNPKVDAWWWFFKPPKHRWDYLDWLGKILTVVFLTSSLSLTVDISSRFLTGGPDTVGAFVTATQSVLTLLAGRSALTKAGQDSIKRALTRLNIPKYLWEEVSCGIAFSLLLVSVTVRLSLPHIAVVYKNIGDGYIFDENSPPRFAAAISSYKRALVLNPDYVEPHYKLGLVYEELQENKKALSEYKIAVQDDFEVAYNNLGRMYILDKKYYQASSLLLRGLYLTENTDNEQVKYYLLKNLGWARLKQNRYAEAKRHLQDAITLDKEKAPAYCLLAQVLEEAGDNNTAIIMNNWASCLGYSSSYNIDQDKWIDQARQRLETGLTKQLPNKQ
;
A
#
# COMPACT_ATOMS: atom_id res chain seq x y z
N MET A 1 83.32 -3.84 47.90
CA MET A 1 81.87 -3.57 47.88
C MET A 1 81.18 -4.80 47.31
N PRO A 2 80.62 -5.70 48.13
CA PRO A 2 79.74 -6.73 47.62
C PRO A 2 78.36 -6.11 47.38
N GLY A 3 77.77 -6.40 46.22
CA GLY A 3 76.47 -5.92 45.81
C GLY A 3 75.35 -6.45 46.70
N GLU A 4 74.40 -5.58 47.01
CA GLU A 4 73.13 -5.94 47.61
C GLU A 4 72.35 -6.84 46.64
N THR A 5 72.18 -8.10 47.02
CA THR A 5 71.18 -8.98 46.42
C THR A 5 69.78 -8.50 46.87
N PRO A 6 68.82 -8.30 45.95
CA PRO A 6 67.47 -7.89 46.34
C PRO A 6 66.82 -8.97 47.20
N ASN A 7 66.14 -8.54 48.26
CA ASN A 7 65.56 -9.38 49.29
C ASN A 7 64.37 -10.18 48.74
N ASN A 8 64.64 -11.36 48.17
CA ASN A 8 63.68 -12.23 47.49
C ASN A 8 62.48 -12.62 48.38
N ASN A 9 62.63 -12.59 49.70
CA ASN A 9 61.58 -12.92 50.67
C ASN A 9 60.48 -11.84 50.76
N SER A 10 60.80 -10.57 50.49
CA SER A 10 59.83 -9.46 50.47
C SER A 10 58.95 -9.52 49.23
N ALA A 11 59.57 -9.72 48.06
CA ALA A 11 58.86 -9.80 46.78
C ALA A 11 57.94 -11.04 46.67
N MET A 12 58.33 -12.15 47.31
CA MET A 12 57.50 -13.37 47.36
C MET A 12 56.24 -13.16 48.22
N SER A 13 56.32 -12.40 49.31
CA SER A 13 55.19 -12.01 50.16
C SER A 13 54.19 -11.10 49.42
N GLU A 14 54.69 -10.20 48.58
CA GLU A 14 53.87 -9.25 47.82
C GLU A 14 53.03 -9.94 46.72
N LEU A 15 53.61 -10.91 45.99
CA LEU A 15 52.86 -11.70 45.01
C LEU A 15 51.80 -12.59 45.68
N GLU A 16 52.12 -13.25 46.79
CA GLU A 16 51.14 -14.06 47.51
C GLU A 16 49.99 -13.21 48.04
N SER A 17 50.28 -12.01 48.53
CA SER A 17 49.28 -11.02 48.95
C SER A 17 48.41 -10.52 47.78
N ALA A 18 48.99 -10.28 46.60
CA ALA A 18 48.24 -9.92 45.40
C ALA A 18 47.32 -11.05 44.93
N ILE A 19 47.80 -12.30 44.94
CA ILE A 19 47.00 -13.49 44.61
C ILE A 19 45.85 -13.67 45.61
N GLN A 20 46.10 -13.44 46.91
CA GLN A 20 45.06 -13.53 47.92
C GLN A 20 43.98 -12.46 47.71
N ARG A 21 44.36 -11.21 47.45
CA ARG A 21 43.40 -10.13 47.13
C ARG A 21 42.56 -10.45 45.88
N TYR A 22 43.19 -11.00 44.84
CA TYR A 22 42.46 -11.44 43.65
C TYR A 22 41.50 -12.59 43.95
N THR A 23 41.92 -13.54 44.79
CA THR A 23 41.08 -14.65 45.25
C THR A 23 39.86 -14.14 46.02
N ASP A 24 40.06 -13.22 46.96
CA ASP A 24 38.99 -12.66 47.79
C ASP A 24 38.00 -11.85 46.95
N ALA A 25 38.50 -11.00 46.04
CA ALA A 25 37.68 -10.21 45.13
C ALA A 25 36.86 -11.11 44.18
N LEU A 26 37.48 -12.14 43.62
CA LEU A 26 36.79 -13.09 42.73
C LEU A 26 35.75 -13.92 43.48
N THR A 27 36.06 -14.38 44.69
CA THR A 27 35.12 -15.13 45.54
C THR A 27 33.92 -14.25 45.91
N LYS A 28 34.16 -12.96 46.21
CA LYS A 28 33.08 -11.97 46.43
C LYS A 28 32.20 -11.77 45.19
N LEU A 29 32.78 -11.77 43.99
CA LEU A 29 32.01 -11.73 42.73
C LEU A 29 31.19 -13.02 42.52
N GLU A 30 31.75 -14.18 42.81
CA GLU A 30 31.06 -15.48 42.73
C GLU A 30 29.91 -15.55 43.75
N ASP A 31 30.14 -15.11 44.98
CA ASP A 31 29.19 -15.17 46.09
C ASP A 31 27.96 -14.27 45.91
N THR A 32 28.06 -13.20 45.10
CA THR A 32 26.87 -12.43 44.67
C THR A 32 25.81 -13.29 43.97
N SER A 33 26.16 -14.52 43.57
CA SER A 33 25.25 -15.48 42.93
C SER A 33 24.77 -16.64 43.80
N SER A 34 25.11 -16.71 45.10
CA SER A 34 24.64 -17.79 45.98
C SER A 34 23.24 -17.53 46.57
N SER A 35 22.22 -17.31 45.74
CA SER A 35 20.85 -17.80 46.04
C SER A 35 19.91 -17.68 44.84
N GLY A 36 19.42 -18.85 44.38
CA GLY A 36 18.11 -18.97 43.75
C GLY A 36 18.11 -19.19 42.24
N SER A 37 18.19 -20.45 41.81
CA SER A 37 17.37 -20.85 40.66
C SER A 37 15.91 -20.56 41.04
N ILE A 38 15.22 -19.68 40.30
CA ILE A 38 13.78 -19.46 40.49
C ILE A 38 13.09 -20.79 40.22
N PRO A 39 12.51 -21.47 41.23
CA PRO A 39 11.83 -22.73 40.98
C PRO A 39 10.64 -22.45 40.06
N PHE A 40 10.46 -23.24 38.99
CA PHE A 40 9.53 -22.99 37.87
C PHE A 40 8.11 -22.55 38.28
N TRP A 41 7.59 -23.03 39.41
CA TRP A 41 6.30 -22.61 39.98
C TRP A 41 6.19 -21.11 40.29
N GLN A 42 7.29 -20.43 40.63
CA GLN A 42 7.29 -18.97 40.88
C GLN A 42 7.11 -18.15 39.60
N ILE A 43 7.56 -18.64 38.44
CA ILE A 43 7.33 -18.00 37.13
C ILE A 43 5.85 -18.12 36.75
N TYR A 44 5.24 -19.28 36.99
CA TYR A 44 3.81 -19.51 36.78
C TYR A 44 2.95 -18.65 37.72
N LEU A 45 3.35 -18.52 38.99
CA LEU A 45 2.68 -17.67 39.97
C LEU A 45 2.75 -16.18 39.61
N PHE A 46 3.88 -15.71 39.05
CA PHE A 46 4.01 -14.32 38.61
C PHE A 46 3.16 -14.04 37.36
N LYS A 47 3.16 -14.96 36.39
CA LYS A 47 2.29 -14.87 35.20
C LYS A 47 0.81 -14.87 35.59
N TRP A 48 0.39 -15.76 36.49
CA TRP A 48 -0.97 -15.82 37.02
C TRP A 48 -1.35 -14.56 37.82
N ALA A 49 -0.43 -13.99 38.59
CA ALA A 49 -0.66 -12.75 39.35
C ALA A 49 -0.85 -11.52 38.44
N VAL A 50 -0.11 -11.44 37.33
CA VAL A 50 -0.25 -10.38 36.32
C VAL A 50 -1.58 -10.51 35.57
N GLU A 51 -1.94 -11.73 35.17
CA GLU A 51 -3.21 -12.01 34.48
C GLU A 51 -4.43 -11.79 35.39
N SER A 52 -4.32 -12.05 36.69
CA SER A 52 -5.40 -11.86 37.69
C SER A 52 -5.46 -10.47 38.32
N ARG A 53 -4.55 -9.54 37.97
CA ARG A 53 -4.44 -8.17 38.53
C ARG A 53 -4.40 -8.11 40.07
N SER A 54 -3.91 -9.15 40.73
CA SER A 54 -3.88 -9.22 42.20
C SER A 54 -2.63 -8.53 42.77
N TYR A 55 -2.81 -7.30 43.26
CA TYR A 55 -1.72 -6.46 43.79
C TYR A 55 -1.07 -7.06 45.06
N SER A 56 -1.85 -7.75 45.90
CA SER A 56 -1.34 -8.40 47.12
C SER A 56 -0.46 -9.62 46.79
N LEU A 57 -0.82 -10.37 45.74
CA LEU A 57 -0.04 -11.53 45.28
C LEU A 57 1.26 -11.09 44.60
N MET A 58 1.23 -10.02 43.79
CA MET A 58 2.45 -9.42 43.24
C MET A 58 3.41 -8.95 44.33
N ARG A 59 2.89 -8.34 45.41
CA ARG A 59 3.72 -7.90 46.54
C ARG A 59 4.29 -9.07 47.33
N TYR A 60 3.52 -10.14 47.51
CA TYR A 60 4.00 -11.37 48.15
C TYR A 60 5.08 -12.07 47.31
N VAL A 61 4.87 -12.24 46.00
CA VAL A 61 5.88 -12.85 45.11
C VAL A 61 7.12 -11.97 45.01
N SER A 62 6.98 -10.65 44.89
CA SER A 62 8.10 -9.69 44.93
C SER A 62 8.87 -9.73 46.25
N SER A 63 8.20 -9.94 47.39
CA SER A 63 8.86 -10.12 48.69
C SER A 63 9.58 -11.46 48.86
N LYS A 64 9.22 -12.49 48.06
CA LYS A 64 9.81 -13.84 48.11
C LYS A 64 10.84 -14.10 47.01
N VAL A 65 10.84 -13.31 45.95
CA VAL A 65 11.97 -13.22 45.02
C VAL A 65 13.04 -12.44 45.77
N GLY A 66 13.97 -13.16 46.42
CA GLY A 66 15.18 -12.55 46.95
C GLY A 66 15.80 -11.70 45.85
N SER A 67 16.18 -10.46 46.18
CA SER A 67 16.79 -9.56 45.20
C SER A 67 17.97 -10.28 44.55
N PHE A 68 17.87 -10.59 43.25
CA PHE A 68 19.04 -10.94 42.46
C PHE A 68 19.95 -9.71 42.53
N ARG A 69 20.93 -9.75 43.43
CA ARG A 69 21.93 -8.68 43.52
C ARG A 69 22.88 -8.94 42.37
N SER A 70 22.60 -8.32 41.22
CA SER A 70 23.64 -8.11 40.23
C SER A 70 24.85 -7.51 40.94
N PRO A 71 26.08 -7.99 40.67
CA PRO A 71 27.25 -7.46 41.35
C PRO A 71 27.32 -5.95 41.11
N SER A 72 27.75 -5.20 42.11
CA SER A 72 27.89 -3.75 41.94
C SER A 72 29.07 -3.48 41.00
N LYS A 73 29.08 -2.32 40.35
CA LYS A 73 30.19 -1.93 39.45
C LYS A 73 31.53 -1.96 40.19
N GLU A 74 31.52 -1.61 41.48
CA GLU A 74 32.68 -1.61 42.36
C GLU A 74 33.27 -3.01 42.53
N ILE A 75 32.44 -4.06 42.72
CA ILE A 75 32.92 -5.45 42.88
C ILE A 75 33.59 -5.92 41.59
N VAL A 76 33.00 -5.61 40.44
CA VAL A 76 33.57 -6.00 39.13
C VAL A 76 34.92 -5.30 38.90
N LEU A 77 35.02 -4.00 39.18
CA LEU A 77 36.27 -3.26 39.04
C LEU A 77 37.33 -3.70 40.05
N GLU A 78 36.94 -4.05 41.28
CA GLU A 78 37.82 -4.61 42.31
C GLU A 78 38.49 -5.91 41.82
N VAL A 79 37.73 -6.80 41.17
CA VAL A 79 38.28 -8.05 40.61
C VAL A 79 39.28 -7.78 39.47
N LEU A 80 38.93 -6.88 38.55
CA LEU A 80 39.76 -6.59 37.38
C LEU A 80 41.06 -5.87 37.77
N THR A 81 41.00 -4.91 38.70
CA THR A 81 42.17 -4.20 39.22
C THR A 81 43.03 -5.07 40.14
N ALA A 82 42.44 -6.00 40.89
CA ALA A 82 43.19 -7.02 41.62
C ALA A 82 43.98 -7.91 40.66
N ARG A 83 43.40 -8.26 39.50
CA ARG A 83 44.12 -9.02 38.47
C ARG A 83 45.25 -8.22 37.80
N ASP A 84 45.07 -6.90 37.62
CA ASP A 84 46.16 -6.01 37.18
C ASP A 84 47.32 -6.00 38.17
N THR A 85 47.02 -5.98 39.46
CA THR A 85 48.03 -6.03 40.54
C THR A 85 48.82 -7.34 40.47
N VAL A 86 48.14 -8.48 40.31
CA VAL A 86 48.80 -9.78 40.09
C VAL A 86 49.70 -9.74 38.84
N GLN A 87 49.24 -9.12 37.75
CA GLN A 87 50.05 -9.01 36.52
C GLN A 87 51.32 -8.16 36.73
N ALA A 88 51.22 -7.07 37.47
CA ALA A 88 52.34 -6.20 37.79
C ALA A 88 53.41 -6.95 38.60
N GLU A 89 52.99 -7.68 39.64
CA GLU A 89 53.90 -8.45 40.49
C GLU A 89 54.56 -9.62 39.75
N LEU A 90 53.80 -10.34 38.90
CA LEU A 90 54.37 -11.40 38.06
C LEU A 90 55.43 -10.85 37.07
N SER A 91 55.27 -9.62 36.61
CA SER A 91 56.21 -8.99 35.68
C SER A 91 57.49 -8.48 36.36
N ASN A 92 57.44 -8.20 37.66
CA ASN A 92 58.56 -7.69 38.44
C ASN A 92 59.46 -8.80 39.02
N GLN A 93 59.01 -10.07 39.01
CA GLN A 93 59.77 -11.18 39.57
C GLN A 93 60.66 -11.88 38.53
N SER A 94 61.91 -12.14 38.91
CA SER A 94 62.89 -12.87 38.09
C SER A 94 62.73 -14.40 38.16
N GLN A 95 62.18 -14.92 39.26
CA GLN A 95 61.84 -16.34 39.46
C GLN A 95 60.48 -16.46 40.13
N ILE A 96 59.50 -17.03 39.42
CA ILE A 96 58.13 -17.17 39.91
C ILE A 96 57.91 -18.61 40.38
N PRO A 97 57.44 -18.83 41.64
CA PRO A 97 57.13 -20.16 42.12
C PRO A 97 56.03 -20.84 41.28
N THR A 98 56.23 -22.11 40.93
CA THR A 98 55.27 -22.88 40.12
C THR A 98 53.89 -22.98 40.78
N GLY A 99 53.83 -23.05 42.12
CA GLY A 99 52.56 -23.06 42.86
C GLY A 99 51.74 -21.78 42.67
N SER A 100 52.40 -20.62 42.57
CA SER A 100 51.73 -19.33 42.34
C SER A 100 51.17 -19.24 40.92
N LEU A 101 51.90 -19.75 39.92
CA LEU A 101 51.41 -19.82 38.53
C LEU A 101 50.16 -20.71 38.40
N ILE A 102 50.14 -21.86 39.09
CA ILE A 102 48.98 -22.75 39.11
C ILE A 102 47.76 -22.06 39.71
N LYS A 103 47.93 -21.36 40.85
CA LYS A 103 46.85 -20.60 41.50
C LYS A 103 46.29 -19.49 40.60
N VAL A 104 47.17 -18.71 39.96
CA VAL A 104 46.73 -17.65 39.04
C VAL A 104 45.97 -18.22 37.85
N ASN A 105 46.43 -19.34 37.27
CA ASN A 105 45.72 -19.99 36.17
C ASN A 105 44.34 -20.53 36.58
N ASP A 106 44.19 -21.08 37.79
CA ASP A 106 42.90 -21.51 38.33
C ASP A 106 41.93 -20.33 38.49
N LEU A 107 42.40 -19.24 39.11
CA LEU A 107 41.62 -18.00 39.27
C LEU A 107 41.25 -17.38 37.91
N ASP A 108 42.17 -17.38 36.94
CA ASP A 108 41.90 -16.89 35.59
C ASP A 108 40.82 -17.72 34.88
N ASN A 109 40.77 -19.05 35.11
CA ASN A 109 39.71 -19.90 34.59
C ASN A 109 38.36 -19.63 35.25
N ARG A 110 38.34 -19.41 36.57
CA ARG A 110 37.14 -18.98 37.31
C ARG A 110 36.63 -17.63 36.80
N LEU A 111 37.52 -16.66 36.62
CA LEU A 111 37.17 -15.35 36.08
C LEU A 111 36.55 -15.44 34.67
N LYS A 112 37.06 -16.33 33.80
CA LYS A 112 36.47 -16.58 32.48
C LYS A 112 35.04 -17.08 32.57
N GLN A 113 34.72 -17.95 33.53
CA GLN A 113 33.35 -18.44 33.75
C GLN A 113 32.40 -17.31 34.15
N GLU A 114 32.92 -16.24 34.75
CA GLU A 114 32.15 -15.08 35.23
C GLU A 114 32.01 -13.93 34.21
N THR A 115 32.41 -14.16 32.96
CA THR A 115 32.37 -13.15 31.86
C THR A 115 31.00 -12.48 31.72
N ASN A 116 29.92 -13.25 31.83
CA ASN A 116 28.56 -12.72 31.69
C ASN A 116 28.19 -11.75 32.81
N LYS A 117 28.62 -12.00 34.06
CA LYS A 117 28.36 -11.11 35.20
C LYS A 117 29.14 -9.80 35.06
N ILE A 118 30.39 -9.90 34.62
CA ILE A 118 31.28 -8.75 34.40
C ILE A 118 30.72 -7.83 33.32
N THR A 119 30.43 -8.39 32.15
CA THR A 119 30.04 -7.61 30.95
C THR A 119 28.61 -7.09 30.96
N THR A 120 27.74 -7.62 31.83
CA THR A 120 26.37 -7.10 31.99
C THR A 120 26.29 -5.91 32.94
N VAL A 121 27.25 -5.77 33.86
CA VAL A 121 27.28 -4.71 34.88
C VAL A 121 28.18 -3.55 34.46
N VAL A 122 29.31 -3.85 33.83
CA VAL A 122 30.32 -2.87 33.44
C VAL A 122 30.51 -2.88 31.92
N ASP A 123 30.37 -1.72 31.29
CA ASP A 123 30.79 -1.52 29.91
C ASP A 123 32.31 -1.30 29.88
N LEU A 124 33.06 -2.37 29.63
CA LEU A 124 34.52 -2.33 29.66
C LEU A 124 35.10 -1.35 28.62
N THR A 125 34.36 -1.03 27.56
CA THR A 125 34.80 -0.05 26.55
C THR A 125 34.85 1.38 27.09
N GLU A 126 33.96 1.72 28.02
CA GLU A 126 33.99 3.00 28.74
C GLU A 126 35.28 3.12 29.56
N TRP A 127 35.67 2.03 30.25
CA TRP A 127 36.85 1.99 31.11
C TRP A 127 38.17 1.93 30.35
N HIS A 128 38.21 1.39 29.13
CA HIS A 128 39.40 1.44 28.28
C HIS A 128 39.86 2.87 28.02
N SER A 129 38.92 3.81 27.89
CA SER A 129 39.24 5.23 27.66
C SER A 129 39.90 5.91 28.87
N ILE A 130 39.65 5.38 30.07
CA ILE A 130 40.13 5.95 31.34
C ILE A 130 41.44 5.27 31.77
N LEU A 131 41.48 3.93 31.71
CA LEU A 131 42.55 3.12 32.29
C LEU A 131 43.64 2.73 31.28
N ASN A 132 43.34 2.79 29.98
CA ASN A 132 44.24 2.40 28.89
C ASN A 132 45.01 1.07 29.17
N PRO A 133 44.28 -0.05 29.41
CA PRO A 133 44.91 -1.30 29.78
C PRO A 133 45.80 -1.83 28.65
N LYS A 134 46.91 -2.47 29.01
CA LYS A 134 47.82 -3.08 28.04
C LYS A 134 47.12 -4.20 27.26
N VAL A 135 47.56 -4.46 26.03
CA VAL A 135 46.95 -5.44 25.11
C VAL A 135 47.01 -6.89 25.63
N ASP A 136 47.99 -7.19 26.48
CA ASP A 136 48.17 -8.49 27.16
C ASP A 136 47.22 -8.70 28.36
N ALA A 137 46.53 -7.66 28.82
CA ALA A 137 45.57 -7.72 29.92
C ALA A 137 44.18 -8.22 29.44
N TRP A 138 44.14 -9.47 28.96
CA TRP A 138 42.96 -10.07 28.31
C TRP A 138 41.65 -9.96 29.12
N TRP A 139 41.72 -9.90 30.46
CA TRP A 139 40.56 -9.76 31.36
C TRP A 139 39.84 -8.41 31.22
N TRP A 140 40.47 -7.38 30.66
CA TRP A 140 39.78 -6.13 30.29
C TRP A 140 39.04 -6.21 28.96
N PHE A 141 39.24 -7.26 28.16
CA PHE A 141 38.71 -7.36 26.80
C PHE A 141 37.59 -8.40 26.66
N PHE A 142 36.88 -8.69 27.75
CA PHE A 142 35.67 -9.53 27.69
C PHE A 142 34.60 -8.92 26.78
N LYS A 143 33.98 -9.76 25.94
CA LYS A 143 32.87 -9.37 25.08
C LYS A 143 31.55 -9.76 25.73
N PRO A 144 30.53 -8.88 25.72
CA PRO A 144 29.22 -9.23 26.25
C PRO A 144 28.62 -10.41 25.47
N PRO A 145 27.86 -11.30 26.13
CA PRO A 145 27.15 -12.36 25.46
C PRO A 145 26.15 -11.75 24.47
N LYS A 146 26.21 -12.19 23.20
CA LYS A 146 25.24 -11.77 22.18
C LYS A 146 23.85 -12.30 22.54
N HIS A 147 22.85 -11.43 22.47
CA HIS A 147 21.47 -11.87 22.58
C HIS A 147 21.10 -12.73 21.36
N ARG A 148 20.13 -13.64 21.48
CA ARG A 148 19.70 -14.52 20.37
C ARG A 148 19.26 -13.76 19.11
N TRP A 149 18.74 -12.54 19.30
CA TRP A 149 18.27 -11.66 18.24
C TRP A 149 19.43 -10.95 17.50
N ASP A 150 20.53 -10.64 18.21
CA ASP A 150 21.74 -10.04 17.62
C ASP A 150 22.39 -10.91 16.52
N TYR A 151 22.10 -12.22 16.50
CA TYR A 151 22.53 -13.11 15.41
C TYR A 151 21.79 -12.86 14.08
N LEU A 152 20.60 -12.25 14.14
CA LEU A 152 19.75 -11.92 12.99
C LEU A 152 19.82 -10.44 12.58
N ASP A 153 20.54 -9.58 13.32
CA ASP A 153 20.72 -8.15 13.00
C ASP A 153 21.12 -7.90 11.55
N TRP A 154 22.01 -8.73 11.00
CA TRP A 154 22.47 -8.60 9.61
C TRP A 154 21.31 -8.75 8.61
N LEU A 155 20.38 -9.68 8.88
CA LEU A 155 19.20 -9.92 8.07
C LEU A 155 18.21 -8.77 8.23
N GLY A 156 17.97 -8.33 9.47
CA GLY A 156 17.10 -7.18 9.76
C GLY A 156 17.53 -5.90 9.04
N LYS A 157 18.84 -5.64 8.97
CA LYS A 157 19.40 -4.49 8.22
C LYS A 157 19.16 -4.60 6.72
N ILE A 158 19.41 -5.77 6.13
CA ILE A 158 19.15 -5.99 4.70
C ILE A 158 17.67 -5.82 4.40
N LEU A 159 16.79 -6.46 5.19
CA LEU A 159 15.33 -6.36 5.02
C LEU A 159 14.85 -4.92 5.17
N THR A 160 15.38 -4.16 6.13
CA THR A 160 15.06 -2.74 6.31
C THR A 160 15.34 -1.94 5.04
N VAL A 161 16.52 -2.13 4.43
CA VAL A 161 16.89 -1.44 3.18
C VAL A 161 15.97 -1.87 2.03
N VAL A 162 15.68 -3.17 1.91
CA VAL A 162 14.75 -3.68 0.88
C VAL A 162 13.36 -3.07 1.05
N PHE A 163 12.79 -3.10 2.25
CA PHE A 163 11.46 -2.54 2.50
C PHE A 163 11.39 -1.04 2.24
N LEU A 164 12.41 -0.27 2.64
CA LEU A 164 12.46 1.17 2.38
C LEU A 164 12.62 1.49 0.89
N THR A 165 13.48 0.74 0.17
CA THR A 165 13.67 0.94 -1.28
C THR A 165 12.43 0.56 -2.08
N SER A 166 11.79 -0.56 -1.75
CA SER A 166 10.50 -0.95 -2.35
C SER A 166 9.39 0.04 -2.02
N SER A 167 9.30 0.49 -0.76
CA SER A 167 8.32 1.50 -0.35
C SER A 167 8.53 2.81 -1.11
N LEU A 168 9.79 3.27 -1.27
CA LEU A 168 10.11 4.47 -2.04
C LEU A 168 9.72 4.33 -3.51
N SER A 169 10.01 3.19 -4.13
CA SER A 169 9.63 2.92 -5.52
C SER A 169 8.11 2.97 -5.71
N LEU A 170 7.35 2.32 -4.82
CA LEU A 170 5.88 2.37 -4.85
C LEU A 170 5.36 3.79 -4.65
N THR A 171 5.94 4.53 -3.71
CA THR A 171 5.53 5.91 -3.42
C THR A 171 5.79 6.83 -4.61
N VAL A 172 6.88 6.63 -5.37
CA VAL A 172 7.15 7.36 -6.61
C VAL A 172 6.16 7.00 -7.72
N ASP A 173 5.84 5.71 -7.92
CA ASP A 173 4.80 5.27 -8.89
C ASP A 173 3.44 5.90 -8.54
N ILE A 174 2.98 5.74 -7.29
CA ILE A 174 1.73 6.32 -6.81
C ILE A 174 1.73 7.84 -7.03
N SER A 175 2.82 8.53 -6.64
CA SER A 175 2.88 9.98 -6.75
C SER A 175 2.87 10.47 -8.19
N SER A 176 3.54 9.76 -9.10
CA SER A 176 3.53 10.10 -10.52
C SER A 176 2.11 10.06 -11.10
N ARG A 177 1.28 9.07 -10.71
CA ARG A 177 -0.13 8.94 -11.12
C ARG A 177 -1.00 10.08 -10.61
N PHE A 178 -0.69 10.61 -9.44
CA PHE A 178 -1.39 11.76 -8.87
C PHE A 178 -0.86 13.13 -9.36
N LEU A 179 0.36 13.21 -9.89
CA LEU A 179 0.87 14.47 -10.43
C LEU A 179 0.50 14.70 -11.90
N THR A 180 0.36 13.64 -12.70
CA THR A 180 0.04 13.73 -14.14
C THR A 180 -1.38 14.26 -14.45
N GLY A 181 -2.29 14.22 -13.49
CA GLY A 181 -3.68 14.70 -13.63
C GLY A 181 -3.96 16.12 -13.12
N GLY A 182 -2.93 16.87 -12.71
CA GLY A 182 -3.08 18.20 -12.10
C GLY A 182 -3.29 18.16 -10.58
N PRO A 183 -3.16 19.31 -9.89
CA PRO A 183 -3.30 19.38 -8.44
C PRO A 183 -4.75 19.23 -8.02
N ASP A 184 -5.05 18.19 -7.24
CA ASP A 184 -6.30 18.01 -6.51
C ASP A 184 -6.00 17.72 -5.02
N THR A 185 -6.98 17.98 -4.15
CA THR A 185 -6.79 17.90 -2.70
C THR A 185 -6.50 16.48 -2.23
N VAL A 186 -7.14 15.49 -2.86
CA VAL A 186 -6.97 14.06 -2.52
C VAL A 186 -5.60 13.55 -2.94
N GLY A 187 -5.17 13.83 -4.17
CA GLY A 187 -3.85 13.45 -4.65
C GLY A 187 -2.74 14.18 -3.92
N ALA A 188 -2.90 15.48 -3.65
CA ALA A 188 -1.93 16.24 -2.87
C ALA A 188 -1.75 15.67 -1.46
N PHE A 189 -2.83 15.29 -0.77
CA PHE A 189 -2.74 14.70 0.56
C PHE A 189 -2.06 13.33 0.56
N VAL A 190 -2.51 12.41 -0.31
CA VAL A 190 -1.96 11.04 -0.38
C VAL A 190 -0.49 11.06 -0.78
N THR A 191 -0.11 11.88 -1.75
CA THR A 191 1.28 11.96 -2.24
C THR A 191 2.21 12.71 -1.31
N ALA A 192 1.79 13.85 -0.75
CA ALA A 192 2.64 14.65 0.12
C ALA A 192 2.95 13.90 1.42
N THR A 193 1.95 13.29 2.05
CA THR A 193 2.15 12.60 3.33
C THR A 193 3.02 11.36 3.16
N GLN A 194 2.76 10.53 2.13
CA GLN A 194 3.52 9.29 1.93
C GLN A 194 4.93 9.55 1.36
N SER A 195 5.10 10.52 0.46
CA SER A 195 6.42 10.86 -0.11
C SER A 195 7.34 11.47 0.93
N VAL A 196 6.83 12.38 1.76
CA VAL A 196 7.61 12.98 2.85
C VAL A 196 8.00 11.90 3.86
N LEU A 197 7.07 11.02 4.26
CA LEU A 197 7.35 9.96 5.22
C LEU A 197 8.37 8.95 4.71
N THR A 198 8.25 8.53 3.44
CA THR A 198 9.17 7.54 2.84
C THR A 198 10.55 8.14 2.59
N LEU A 199 10.63 9.40 2.14
CA LEU A 199 11.90 10.10 1.92
C LEU A 199 12.64 10.35 3.24
N LEU A 200 11.90 10.79 4.28
CA LEU A 200 12.47 10.98 5.61
C LEU A 200 12.92 9.66 6.22
N ALA A 201 12.14 8.59 6.10
CA ALA A 201 12.51 7.26 6.60
C ALA A 201 13.73 6.70 5.86
N GLY A 202 13.76 6.78 4.52
CA GLY A 202 14.88 6.34 3.69
C GLY A 202 16.17 7.09 4.02
N ARG A 203 16.12 8.44 4.03
CA ARG A 203 17.28 9.28 4.34
C ARG A 203 17.77 9.07 5.77
N SER A 204 16.85 8.83 6.72
CA SER A 204 17.22 8.57 8.11
C SER A 204 17.86 7.20 8.30
N ALA A 205 17.40 6.16 7.60
CA ALA A 205 17.99 4.83 7.69
C ALA A 205 19.36 4.72 6.99
N LEU A 206 19.58 5.48 5.91
CA LEU A 206 20.77 5.41 5.05
C LEU A 206 21.93 6.32 5.49
N THR A 207 21.70 7.29 6.40
CA THR A 207 22.74 8.24 6.83
C THR A 207 23.14 8.02 8.28
N LYS A 208 24.42 8.26 8.61
CA LYS A 208 24.93 8.14 9.99
C LYS A 208 24.17 9.03 10.97
N ALA A 209 23.93 10.29 10.59
CA ALA A 209 23.14 11.24 11.37
C ALA A 209 21.68 10.80 11.56
N GLY A 210 21.09 10.16 10.54
CA GLY A 210 19.75 9.60 10.59
C GLY A 210 19.65 8.38 11.51
N GLN A 211 20.60 7.46 11.41
CA GLN A 211 20.70 6.30 12.31
C GLN A 211 20.86 6.74 13.76
N ASP A 212 21.68 7.75 14.03
CA ASP A 212 21.84 8.30 15.38
C ASP A 212 20.55 8.99 15.88
N SER A 213 19.74 9.54 14.98
CA SER A 213 18.40 10.04 15.32
C SER A 213 17.44 8.92 15.70
N ILE A 214 17.41 7.83 14.92
CA ILE A 214 16.59 6.64 15.21
C ILE A 214 17.00 6.05 16.56
N LYS A 215 18.31 5.88 16.80
CA LYS A 215 18.84 5.39 18.09
C LYS A 215 18.40 6.28 19.27
N ARG A 216 18.46 7.60 19.12
CA ARG A 216 17.97 8.56 20.15
C ARG A 216 16.46 8.47 20.38
N ALA A 217 15.67 8.16 19.35
CA ALA A 217 14.24 7.95 19.50
C ALA A 217 13.95 6.63 20.22
N LEU A 218 14.64 5.55 19.86
CA LEU A 218 14.51 4.25 20.50
C LEU A 218 14.92 4.29 21.98
N THR A 219 15.97 5.04 22.34
CA THR A 219 16.34 5.26 23.74
C THR A 219 15.28 6.04 24.51
N ARG A 220 14.70 7.09 23.91
CA ARG A 220 13.59 7.84 24.54
C ARG A 220 12.34 6.99 24.78
N LEU A 221 12.09 6.00 23.91
CA LEU A 221 11.01 5.02 24.05
C LEU A 221 11.38 3.84 24.96
N ASN A 222 12.58 3.88 25.58
CA ASN A 222 13.09 2.86 26.48
C ASN A 222 13.16 1.45 25.85
N ILE A 223 13.38 1.37 24.54
CA ILE A 223 13.48 0.11 23.80
C ILE A 223 14.87 -0.51 24.04
N PRO A 224 14.95 -1.78 24.47
CA PRO A 224 16.23 -2.47 24.67
C PRO A 224 17.10 -2.49 23.41
N LYS A 225 18.41 -2.28 23.57
CA LYS A 225 19.37 -2.20 22.45
C LYS A 225 19.33 -3.41 21.51
N TYR A 226 19.10 -4.61 22.05
CA TYR A 226 19.03 -5.86 21.28
C TYR A 226 17.78 -6.00 20.39
N LEU A 227 16.82 -5.07 20.46
CA LEU A 227 15.61 -5.05 19.60
C LEU A 227 15.62 -3.92 18.56
N TRP A 228 16.69 -3.13 18.50
CA TRP A 228 16.69 -1.90 17.69
C TRP A 228 16.59 -2.17 16.20
N GLU A 229 17.24 -3.22 15.72
CA GLU A 229 17.22 -3.60 14.30
C GLU A 229 15.87 -4.23 13.93
N GLU A 230 15.28 -5.04 14.81
CA GLU A 230 13.95 -5.64 14.64
C GLU A 230 12.86 -4.57 14.58
N VAL A 231 12.91 -3.59 15.49
CA VAL A 231 11.94 -2.49 15.52
C VAL A 231 12.09 -1.63 14.26
N SER A 232 13.32 -1.33 13.83
CA SER A 232 13.59 -0.57 12.61
C SER A 232 13.07 -1.31 11.37
N CYS A 233 13.31 -2.61 11.28
CA CYS A 233 12.78 -3.47 10.23
C CYS A 233 11.25 -3.52 10.24
N GLY A 234 10.63 -3.60 11.42
CA GLY A 234 9.17 -3.59 11.58
C GLY A 234 8.53 -2.28 11.11
N ILE A 235 9.17 -1.14 11.39
CA ILE A 235 8.73 0.18 10.89
C ILE A 235 8.88 0.26 9.36
N ALA A 236 9.99 -0.21 8.80
CA ALA A 236 10.18 -0.24 7.36
C ALA A 236 9.14 -1.13 6.67
N PHE A 237 8.82 -2.27 7.26
CA PHE A 237 7.78 -3.18 6.77
C PHE A 237 6.39 -2.55 6.84
N SER A 238 6.05 -1.84 7.92
CA SER A 238 4.74 -1.17 8.02
C SER A 238 4.60 -0.04 7.00
N LEU A 239 5.66 0.72 6.71
CA LEU A 239 5.68 1.70 5.63
C LEU A 239 5.45 1.06 4.26
N LEU A 240 6.10 -0.06 3.99
CA LEU A 240 5.86 -0.84 2.77
C LEU A 240 4.41 -1.30 2.69
N LEU A 241 3.85 -1.83 3.78
CA LEU A 241 2.47 -2.29 3.83
C LEU A 241 1.47 -1.15 3.54
N VAL A 242 1.72 0.05 4.07
CA VAL A 242 0.93 1.25 3.75
C VAL A 242 1.02 1.57 2.25
N SER A 243 2.23 1.63 1.68
CA SER A 243 2.40 1.88 0.23
C SER A 243 1.68 0.84 -0.63
N VAL A 244 1.76 -0.45 -0.27
CA VAL A 244 1.04 -1.53 -0.97
C VAL A 244 -0.47 -1.36 -0.83
N THR A 245 -0.96 -1.04 0.36
CA THR A 245 -2.40 -0.83 0.60
C THR A 245 -2.95 0.33 -0.23
N VAL A 246 -2.23 1.45 -0.29
CA VAL A 246 -2.59 2.59 -1.17
C VAL A 246 -2.54 2.18 -2.64
N ARG A 247 -1.55 1.37 -3.05
CA ARG A 247 -1.46 0.89 -4.43
C ARG A 247 -2.65 0.01 -4.82
N LEU A 248 -3.12 -0.83 -3.89
CA LEU A 248 -4.29 -1.69 -4.07
C LEU A 248 -5.61 -0.92 -4.01
N SER A 249 -5.65 0.24 -3.37
CA SER A 249 -6.86 1.08 -3.34
C SER A 249 -7.03 2.00 -4.56
N LEU A 250 -6.01 2.15 -5.41
CA LEU A 250 -6.09 3.01 -6.62
C LEU A 250 -7.31 2.72 -7.52
N PRO A 251 -7.71 1.45 -7.78
CA PRO A 251 -8.93 1.16 -8.54
C PRO A 251 -10.21 1.72 -7.91
N HIS A 252 -10.33 1.66 -6.59
CA HIS A 252 -11.48 2.25 -5.90
C HIS A 252 -11.46 3.78 -5.96
N ILE A 253 -10.27 4.39 -5.88
CA ILE A 253 -10.12 5.85 -6.05
C ILE A 253 -10.47 6.26 -7.49
N ALA A 254 -10.13 5.44 -8.50
CA ALA A 254 -10.52 5.70 -9.88
C ALA A 254 -12.05 5.81 -10.04
N VAL A 255 -12.81 4.95 -9.37
CA VAL A 255 -14.29 5.02 -9.34
C VAL A 255 -14.77 6.34 -8.74
N VAL A 256 -14.12 6.84 -7.68
CA VAL A 256 -14.44 8.15 -7.08
C VAL A 256 -14.24 9.27 -8.09
N TYR A 257 -13.12 9.30 -8.82
CA TYR A 257 -12.90 10.32 -9.85
C TYR A 257 -13.90 10.22 -11.00
N LYS A 258 -14.28 9.01 -11.41
CA LYS A 258 -15.35 8.83 -12.39
C LYS A 258 -16.66 9.43 -11.88
N ASN A 259 -17.03 9.17 -10.63
CA ASN A 259 -18.25 9.74 -10.03
C ASN A 259 -18.18 11.28 -9.89
N ILE A 260 -17.01 11.84 -9.58
CA ILE A 260 -16.80 13.29 -9.59
C ILE A 260 -17.02 13.84 -11.02
N GLY A 261 -16.50 13.15 -12.03
CA GLY A 261 -16.73 13.47 -13.43
C GLY A 261 -18.21 13.44 -13.81
N ASP A 262 -18.94 12.43 -13.36
CA ASP A 262 -20.40 12.33 -13.52
C ASP A 262 -21.09 13.52 -12.86
N GLY A 263 -20.69 13.90 -11.65
CA GLY A 263 -21.24 15.07 -10.94
C GLY A 263 -21.00 16.40 -11.67
N TYR A 264 -19.92 16.55 -12.44
CA TYR A 264 -19.71 17.74 -13.26
C TYR A 264 -20.63 17.83 -14.48
N ILE A 265 -21.25 16.72 -14.91
CA ILE A 265 -22.11 16.67 -16.10
C ILE A 265 -23.58 16.58 -15.74
N PHE A 266 -23.92 15.79 -14.73
CA PHE A 266 -25.30 15.41 -14.40
C PHE A 266 -25.85 16.12 -13.14
N ASP A 267 -25.18 17.16 -12.63
CA ASP A 267 -25.73 17.99 -11.56
C ASP A 267 -26.88 18.85 -12.09
N GLU A 268 -28.11 18.52 -11.70
CA GLU A 268 -29.32 19.25 -12.10
C GLU A 268 -29.32 20.73 -11.67
N ASN A 269 -28.52 21.09 -10.66
CA ASN A 269 -28.47 22.46 -10.13
C ASN A 269 -27.39 23.34 -10.79
N SER A 270 -26.57 22.77 -11.68
CA SER A 270 -25.43 23.48 -12.28
C SER A 270 -25.32 23.20 -13.78
N PRO A 271 -24.86 24.17 -14.59
CA PRO A 271 -24.53 23.89 -15.98
C PRO A 271 -23.36 22.88 -16.08
N PRO A 272 -23.36 21.98 -17.08
CA PRO A 272 -22.30 20.99 -17.27
C PRO A 272 -20.91 21.62 -17.39
N ARG A 273 -19.94 21.06 -16.69
CA ARG A 273 -18.54 21.50 -16.68
C ARG A 273 -17.65 20.49 -17.38
N PHE A 274 -17.74 20.44 -18.72
CA PHE A 274 -17.08 19.43 -19.55
C PHE A 274 -15.56 19.32 -19.33
N ALA A 275 -14.84 20.43 -19.18
CA ALA A 275 -13.39 20.41 -18.95
C ALA A 275 -13.02 19.71 -17.62
N ALA A 276 -13.81 19.96 -16.56
CA ALA A 276 -13.61 19.33 -15.25
C ALA A 276 -13.96 17.84 -15.27
N ALA A 277 -15.04 17.47 -16.00
CA ALA A 277 -15.41 16.08 -16.22
C ALA A 277 -14.32 15.30 -16.97
N ILE A 278 -13.80 15.85 -18.08
CA ILE A 278 -12.69 15.25 -18.85
C ILE A 278 -11.46 15.03 -17.94
N SER A 279 -11.10 16.03 -17.14
CA SER A 279 -9.99 15.92 -16.20
C SER A 279 -10.20 14.77 -15.21
N SER A 280 -11.42 14.64 -14.67
CA SER A 280 -11.78 13.61 -13.70
C SER A 280 -11.78 12.21 -14.31
N TYR A 281 -12.33 12.04 -15.51
CA TYR A 281 -12.29 10.74 -16.20
C TYR A 281 -10.86 10.34 -16.60
N LYS A 282 -10.05 11.27 -17.10
CA LYS A 282 -8.63 10.99 -17.38
C LYS A 282 -7.86 10.60 -16.12
N ARG A 283 -8.20 11.22 -14.98
CA ARG A 283 -7.63 10.86 -13.69
C ARG A 283 -8.01 9.44 -13.27
N ALA A 284 -9.27 9.05 -13.45
CA ALA A 284 -9.70 7.67 -13.23
C ALA A 284 -8.85 6.68 -14.04
N LEU A 285 -8.60 6.97 -15.32
CA LEU A 285 -7.78 6.14 -16.21
C LEU A 285 -6.31 6.05 -15.78
N VAL A 286 -5.72 7.13 -15.26
CA VAL A 286 -4.34 7.09 -14.75
C VAL A 286 -4.22 6.20 -13.49
N LEU A 287 -5.24 6.23 -12.64
CA LEU A 287 -5.28 5.45 -11.40
C LEU A 287 -5.62 3.98 -11.66
N ASN A 288 -6.50 3.72 -12.63
CA ASN A 288 -6.86 2.39 -13.09
C ASN A 288 -6.96 2.35 -14.62
N PRO A 289 -5.85 1.98 -15.31
CA PRO A 289 -5.83 1.91 -16.77
C PRO A 289 -6.81 0.91 -17.37
N ASP A 290 -7.16 -0.14 -16.63
CA ASP A 290 -8.10 -1.17 -17.07
C ASP A 290 -9.56 -0.78 -16.78
N TYR A 291 -9.81 0.45 -16.30
CA TYR A 291 -11.16 0.92 -16.03
C TYR A 291 -11.82 1.46 -17.30
N VAL A 292 -12.65 0.62 -17.91
CA VAL A 292 -13.24 0.87 -19.23
C VAL A 292 -14.30 1.97 -19.24
N GLU A 293 -15.12 2.06 -18.18
CA GLU A 293 -16.25 3.00 -18.13
C GLU A 293 -15.85 4.48 -18.35
N PRO A 294 -14.77 5.02 -17.75
CA PRO A 294 -14.26 6.36 -18.07
C PRO A 294 -14.01 6.63 -19.56
N HIS A 295 -13.58 5.65 -20.36
CA HIS A 295 -13.45 5.82 -21.81
C HIS A 295 -14.83 6.09 -22.45
N TYR A 296 -15.84 5.30 -22.10
CA TYR A 296 -17.22 5.55 -22.56
C TYR A 296 -17.71 6.94 -22.15
N LYS A 297 -17.46 7.35 -20.90
CA LYS A 297 -17.84 8.67 -20.38
C LYS A 297 -17.13 9.83 -21.08
N LEU A 298 -15.83 9.69 -21.37
CA LEU A 298 -15.08 10.63 -22.21
C LEU A 298 -15.68 10.71 -23.62
N GLY A 299 -16.08 9.57 -24.18
CA GLY A 299 -16.77 9.51 -25.47
C GLY A 299 -18.04 10.37 -25.50
N LEU A 300 -18.89 10.24 -24.48
CA LEU A 300 -20.11 11.05 -24.34
C LEU A 300 -19.78 12.55 -24.28
N VAL A 301 -18.83 12.95 -23.42
CA VAL A 301 -18.45 14.35 -23.28
C VAL A 301 -17.86 14.91 -24.58
N TYR A 302 -17.06 14.14 -25.30
CA TYR A 302 -16.51 14.56 -26.59
C TYR A 302 -17.59 14.68 -27.67
N GLU A 303 -18.66 13.88 -27.66
CA GLU A 303 -19.81 14.08 -28.55
C GLU A 303 -20.55 15.39 -28.24
N GLU A 304 -20.79 15.71 -26.97
CA GLU A 304 -21.41 16.98 -26.56
C GLU A 304 -20.58 18.20 -27.01
N LEU A 305 -19.25 18.06 -26.99
CA LEU A 305 -18.33 19.08 -27.49
C LEU A 305 -18.15 19.07 -29.02
N GLN A 306 -18.86 18.20 -29.75
CA GLN A 306 -18.74 17.97 -31.19
C GLN A 306 -17.33 17.54 -31.64
N GLU A 307 -16.50 17.03 -30.72
CA GLU A 307 -15.17 16.51 -30.97
C GLU A 307 -15.22 15.03 -31.42
N ASN A 308 -15.98 14.78 -32.50
CA ASN A 308 -16.33 13.43 -32.97
C ASN A 308 -15.14 12.48 -33.15
N LYS A 309 -13.97 12.98 -33.56
CA LYS A 309 -12.77 12.14 -33.70
C LYS A 309 -12.28 11.59 -32.36
N LYS A 310 -12.34 12.40 -31.29
CA LYS A 310 -11.95 11.96 -29.95
C LYS A 310 -13.00 11.00 -29.38
N ALA A 311 -14.28 11.33 -29.51
CA ALA A 311 -15.37 10.45 -29.09
C ALA A 311 -15.25 9.04 -29.71
N LEU A 312 -15.03 8.99 -31.02
CA LEU A 312 -14.86 7.74 -31.76
C LEU A 312 -13.62 6.94 -31.31
N SER A 313 -12.54 7.62 -30.90
CA SER A 313 -11.38 6.96 -30.33
C SER A 313 -11.70 6.32 -28.98
N GLU A 314 -12.35 7.06 -28.08
CA GLU A 314 -12.68 6.60 -26.74
C GLU A 314 -13.70 5.46 -26.76
N TYR A 315 -14.74 5.54 -27.61
CA TYR A 315 -15.69 4.45 -27.76
C TYR A 315 -15.08 3.18 -28.35
N LYS A 316 -14.08 3.30 -29.24
CA LYS A 316 -13.36 2.14 -29.75
C LYS A 316 -12.60 1.42 -28.64
N ILE A 317 -11.97 2.16 -27.74
CA ILE A 317 -11.29 1.58 -26.57
C ILE A 317 -12.33 0.87 -25.69
N ALA A 318 -13.44 1.52 -25.37
CA ALA A 318 -14.49 0.90 -24.56
C ALA A 318 -15.08 -0.39 -25.19
N VAL A 319 -15.23 -0.42 -26.51
CA VAL A 319 -15.67 -1.61 -27.26
C VAL A 319 -14.62 -2.72 -27.27
N GLN A 320 -13.33 -2.41 -27.26
CA GLN A 320 -12.26 -3.41 -27.22
C GLN A 320 -12.30 -4.26 -25.95
N ASP A 321 -12.74 -3.68 -24.83
CA ASP A 321 -12.95 -4.37 -23.56
C ASP A 321 -14.41 -4.81 -23.35
N ASP A 322 -15.16 -4.99 -24.45
CA ASP A 322 -16.53 -5.50 -24.47
C ASP A 322 -17.55 -4.70 -23.63
N PHE A 323 -17.35 -3.39 -23.41
CA PHE A 323 -18.30 -2.54 -22.69
C PHE A 323 -19.58 -2.31 -23.51
N GLU A 324 -20.68 -2.97 -23.12
CA GLU A 324 -21.89 -3.15 -23.93
C GLU A 324 -22.55 -1.83 -24.34
N VAL A 325 -22.52 -0.83 -23.47
CA VAL A 325 -23.15 0.47 -23.71
C VAL A 325 -22.40 1.25 -24.81
N ALA A 326 -21.09 1.04 -24.97
CA ALA A 326 -20.29 1.76 -25.97
C ALA A 326 -20.57 1.28 -27.41
N TYR A 327 -20.99 0.02 -27.59
CA TYR A 327 -21.35 -0.53 -28.90
C TYR A 327 -22.48 0.27 -29.57
N ASN A 328 -23.46 0.72 -28.78
CA ASN A 328 -24.56 1.55 -29.28
C ASN A 328 -24.05 2.88 -29.87
N ASN A 329 -23.21 3.60 -29.12
CA ASN A 329 -22.76 4.93 -29.52
C ASN A 329 -21.78 4.84 -30.68
N LEU A 330 -20.84 3.90 -30.66
CA LEU A 330 -19.93 3.68 -31.79
C LEU A 330 -20.69 3.23 -33.05
N GLY A 331 -21.70 2.36 -32.89
CA GLY A 331 -22.59 1.95 -33.97
C GLY A 331 -23.34 3.13 -34.59
N ARG A 332 -23.92 4.00 -33.76
CA ARG A 332 -24.56 5.25 -34.18
C ARG A 332 -23.58 6.14 -34.96
N MET A 333 -22.38 6.36 -34.45
CA MET A 333 -21.36 7.17 -35.15
C MET A 333 -21.01 6.58 -36.53
N TYR A 334 -20.91 5.26 -36.65
CA TYR A 334 -20.68 4.60 -37.94
C TYR A 334 -21.88 4.76 -38.90
N ILE A 335 -23.12 4.79 -38.41
CA ILE A 335 -24.29 5.08 -39.26
C ILE A 335 -24.21 6.51 -39.78
N LEU A 336 -23.89 7.48 -38.93
CA LEU A 336 -23.73 8.89 -39.30
C LEU A 336 -22.60 9.08 -40.33
N ASP A 337 -21.50 8.33 -40.17
CA ASP A 337 -20.37 8.28 -41.13
C ASP A 337 -20.65 7.38 -42.35
N LYS A 338 -21.90 6.97 -42.56
CA LYS A 338 -22.37 6.14 -43.69
C LYS A 338 -21.70 4.75 -43.80
N LYS A 339 -21.05 4.28 -42.74
CA LYS A 339 -20.40 2.97 -42.62
C LYS A 339 -21.39 1.91 -42.15
N TYR A 340 -22.48 1.74 -42.89
CA TYR A 340 -23.64 0.96 -42.44
C TYR A 340 -23.31 -0.52 -42.14
N TYR A 341 -22.48 -1.17 -42.96
CA TYR A 341 -22.09 -2.57 -42.74
C TYR A 341 -21.29 -2.74 -41.44
N GLN A 342 -20.31 -1.87 -41.22
CA GLN A 342 -19.51 -1.87 -39.99
C GLN A 342 -20.38 -1.58 -38.76
N ALA A 343 -21.30 -0.61 -38.85
CA ALA A 343 -22.28 -0.34 -37.80
C ALA A 343 -23.11 -1.58 -37.46
N SER A 344 -23.69 -2.25 -38.48
CA SER A 344 -24.53 -3.43 -38.24
C SER A 344 -23.76 -4.60 -37.61
N SER A 345 -22.51 -4.84 -38.01
CA SER A 345 -21.67 -5.88 -37.41
C SER A 345 -21.37 -5.58 -35.95
N LEU A 346 -21.07 -4.31 -35.65
CA LEU A 346 -20.76 -3.87 -34.30
C LEU A 346 -22.00 -3.97 -33.39
N LEU A 347 -23.15 -3.49 -33.86
CA LEU A 347 -24.40 -3.52 -33.10
C LEU A 347 -24.89 -4.95 -32.83
N LEU A 348 -24.68 -5.88 -33.77
CA LEU A 348 -24.95 -7.31 -33.56
C LEU A 348 -24.07 -7.90 -32.45
N ARG A 349 -22.78 -7.54 -32.42
CA ARG A 349 -21.87 -7.97 -31.35
C ARG A 349 -22.31 -7.43 -29.99
N GLY A 350 -22.66 -6.14 -29.91
CA GLY A 350 -23.22 -5.55 -28.70
C GLY A 350 -24.48 -6.28 -28.22
N LEU A 351 -25.40 -6.60 -29.15
CA LEU A 351 -26.63 -7.30 -28.81
C LEU A 351 -26.36 -8.70 -28.25
N TYR A 352 -25.42 -9.44 -28.85
CA TYR A 352 -24.97 -10.74 -28.34
C TYR A 352 -24.46 -10.66 -26.89
N LEU A 353 -23.68 -9.64 -26.55
CA LEU A 353 -23.18 -9.45 -25.18
C LEU A 353 -24.31 -9.19 -24.17
N THR A 354 -25.40 -8.55 -24.62
CA THR A 354 -26.54 -8.29 -23.74
C THR A 354 -27.44 -9.51 -23.49
N GLU A 355 -27.30 -10.62 -24.22
CA GLU A 355 -28.13 -11.82 -24.02
C GLU A 355 -28.02 -12.37 -22.59
N ASN A 356 -26.87 -12.17 -21.95
CA ASN A 356 -26.60 -12.59 -20.57
C ASN A 356 -26.89 -11.50 -19.52
N THR A 357 -27.49 -10.37 -19.92
CA THR A 357 -27.77 -9.22 -19.04
C THR A 357 -29.24 -8.82 -19.12
N ASP A 358 -29.81 -8.39 -17.98
CA ASP A 358 -31.18 -7.84 -17.92
C ASP A 358 -31.21 -6.33 -18.22
N ASN A 359 -30.33 -5.85 -19.11
CA ASN A 359 -30.27 -4.44 -19.50
C ASN A 359 -31.15 -4.17 -20.74
N GLU A 360 -32.46 -4.14 -20.55
CA GLU A 360 -33.45 -3.88 -21.61
C GLU A 360 -33.24 -2.53 -22.28
N GLN A 361 -32.75 -1.53 -21.55
CA GLN A 361 -32.46 -0.20 -22.09
C GLN A 361 -31.34 -0.25 -23.14
N VAL A 362 -30.24 -0.94 -22.86
CA VAL A 362 -29.14 -1.09 -23.83
C VAL A 362 -29.61 -1.91 -25.04
N LYS A 363 -30.35 -3.01 -24.81
CA LYS A 363 -30.96 -3.82 -25.88
C LYS A 363 -31.83 -2.97 -26.81
N TYR A 364 -32.68 -2.11 -26.26
CA TYR A 364 -33.51 -1.18 -27.03
C TYR A 364 -32.66 -0.34 -27.98
N TYR A 365 -31.63 0.34 -27.48
CA TYR A 365 -30.84 1.26 -28.30
C TYR A 365 -30.02 0.53 -29.38
N LEU A 366 -29.47 -0.65 -29.05
CA LEU A 366 -28.79 -1.52 -30.00
C LEU A 366 -29.72 -1.97 -31.13
N LEU A 367 -30.91 -2.48 -30.81
CA LEU A 367 -31.91 -2.90 -31.79
C LEU A 367 -32.41 -1.74 -32.65
N LYS A 368 -32.69 -0.58 -32.04
CA LYS A 368 -33.08 0.64 -32.75
C LYS A 368 -32.02 1.05 -33.77
N ASN A 369 -30.76 1.12 -33.36
CA ASN A 369 -29.66 1.50 -34.27
C ASN A 369 -29.36 0.40 -35.30
N LEU A 370 -29.55 -0.88 -34.97
CA LEU A 370 -29.40 -1.97 -35.93
C LEU A 370 -30.48 -1.88 -37.01
N GLY A 371 -31.72 -1.57 -36.62
CA GLY A 371 -32.81 -1.25 -37.53
C GLY A 371 -32.48 -0.08 -38.45
N TRP A 372 -31.92 1.00 -37.89
CA TRP A 372 -31.47 2.16 -38.69
C TRP A 372 -30.36 1.80 -39.69
N ALA A 373 -29.36 1.03 -39.27
CA ALA A 373 -28.30 0.56 -40.15
C ALA A 373 -28.85 -0.34 -41.28
N ARG A 374 -29.81 -1.22 -40.98
CA ARG A 374 -30.47 -2.11 -41.96
C ARG A 374 -31.35 -1.34 -42.93
N LEU A 375 -32.06 -0.30 -42.48
CA LEU A 375 -32.78 0.64 -43.34
C LEU A 375 -31.83 1.25 -44.37
N LYS A 376 -30.67 1.77 -43.95
CA LYS A 376 -29.67 2.36 -44.86
C LYS A 376 -28.93 1.36 -45.75
N GLN A 377 -29.09 0.06 -45.49
CA GLN A 377 -28.63 -1.03 -46.36
C GLN A 377 -29.74 -1.52 -47.31
N ASN A 378 -30.93 -0.92 -47.31
CA ASN A 378 -32.13 -1.39 -48.02
C ASN A 378 -32.59 -2.80 -47.59
N ARG A 379 -32.22 -3.24 -46.39
CA ARG A 379 -32.62 -4.55 -45.82
C ARG A 379 -33.89 -4.39 -44.99
N TYR A 380 -34.98 -4.03 -45.65
CA TYR A 380 -36.21 -3.57 -44.99
C TYR A 380 -36.87 -4.60 -44.07
N ALA A 381 -36.90 -5.88 -44.46
CA ALA A 381 -37.49 -6.94 -43.64
C ALA A 381 -36.78 -7.09 -42.27
N GLU A 382 -35.45 -7.04 -42.28
CA GLU A 382 -34.66 -7.09 -41.04
C GLU A 382 -34.79 -5.79 -40.24
N ALA A 383 -34.78 -4.64 -40.92
CA ALA A 383 -34.96 -3.35 -40.27
C ALA A 383 -36.29 -3.31 -39.50
N LYS A 384 -37.38 -3.73 -40.16
CA LYS A 384 -38.73 -3.82 -39.56
C LYS A 384 -38.72 -4.70 -38.30
N ARG A 385 -38.15 -5.91 -38.38
CA ARG A 385 -38.07 -6.83 -37.24
C ARG A 385 -37.34 -6.20 -36.05
N HIS A 386 -36.12 -5.70 -36.25
CA HIS A 386 -35.34 -5.11 -35.16
C HIS A 386 -36.02 -3.89 -34.52
N LEU A 387 -36.73 -3.07 -35.30
CA LEU A 387 -37.46 -1.92 -34.77
C LEU A 387 -38.72 -2.34 -34.01
N GLN A 388 -39.41 -3.39 -34.45
CA GLN A 388 -40.52 -3.98 -33.70
C GLN A 388 -40.03 -4.56 -32.38
N ASP A 389 -38.92 -5.31 -32.38
CA ASP A 389 -38.29 -5.83 -31.17
C ASP A 389 -37.92 -4.69 -30.21
N ALA A 390 -37.35 -3.58 -30.72
CA ALA A 390 -37.08 -2.39 -29.90
C ALA A 390 -38.38 -1.82 -29.27
N ILE A 391 -39.45 -1.67 -30.04
CA ILE A 391 -40.75 -1.18 -29.53
C ILE A 391 -41.33 -2.12 -28.46
N THR A 392 -41.10 -3.44 -28.57
CA THR A 392 -41.57 -4.38 -27.53
C THR A 392 -40.86 -4.19 -26.20
N LEU A 393 -39.59 -3.79 -26.22
CA LEU A 393 -38.81 -3.48 -25.01
C LEU A 393 -39.23 -2.15 -24.40
N ASP A 394 -39.47 -1.13 -25.23
CA ASP A 394 -39.89 0.19 -24.75
C ASP A 394 -40.82 0.88 -25.75
N LYS A 395 -42.10 0.98 -25.36
CA LYS A 395 -43.19 1.53 -26.19
C LYS A 395 -43.27 3.05 -26.16
N GLU A 396 -42.56 3.71 -25.25
CA GLU A 396 -42.69 5.15 -25.01
C GLU A 396 -41.50 5.94 -25.59
N LYS A 397 -40.73 5.32 -26.49
CA LYS A 397 -39.60 5.95 -27.18
C LYS A 397 -39.87 6.14 -28.67
N ALA A 398 -39.94 7.39 -29.10
CA ALA A 398 -40.17 7.77 -30.49
C ALA A 398 -39.21 7.20 -31.56
N PRO A 399 -37.87 7.11 -31.33
CA PRO A 399 -36.92 6.76 -32.40
C PRO A 399 -37.25 5.49 -33.18
N ALA A 400 -37.72 4.44 -32.51
CA ALA A 400 -38.06 3.18 -33.17
C ALA A 400 -39.29 3.32 -34.09
N TYR A 401 -40.31 4.06 -33.66
CA TYR A 401 -41.49 4.38 -34.48
C TYR A 401 -41.14 5.22 -35.71
N CYS A 402 -40.30 6.25 -35.53
CA CYS A 402 -39.87 7.12 -36.62
C CYS A 402 -39.14 6.34 -37.73
N LEU A 403 -38.22 5.45 -37.31
CA LEU A 403 -37.47 4.60 -38.23
C LEU A 403 -38.36 3.52 -38.87
N LEU A 404 -39.34 2.99 -38.12
CA LEU A 404 -40.25 1.97 -38.63
C LEU A 404 -41.16 2.57 -39.71
N ALA A 405 -41.66 3.79 -39.52
CA ALA A 405 -42.42 4.50 -40.55
C ALA A 405 -41.61 4.68 -41.84
N GLN A 406 -40.34 5.11 -41.73
CA GLN A 406 -39.44 5.21 -42.89
C GLN A 406 -39.22 3.86 -43.58
N VAL A 407 -39.00 2.78 -42.82
CA VAL A 407 -38.85 1.42 -43.37
C VAL A 407 -40.10 1.00 -44.14
N LEU A 408 -41.29 1.25 -43.61
CA LEU A 408 -42.54 0.87 -44.27
C LEU A 408 -42.77 1.68 -45.56
N GLU A 409 -42.45 2.98 -45.56
CA GLU A 409 -42.51 3.81 -46.76
C GLU A 409 -41.51 3.34 -47.83
N GLU A 410 -40.24 3.14 -47.46
CA GLU A 410 -39.19 2.73 -48.41
C GLU A 410 -39.37 1.29 -48.91
N ALA A 411 -39.98 0.41 -48.11
CA ALA A 411 -40.34 -0.95 -48.52
C ALA A 411 -41.56 -1.02 -49.46
N GLY A 412 -42.28 0.10 -49.65
CA GLY A 412 -43.52 0.13 -50.43
C GLY A 412 -44.69 -0.60 -49.77
N ASP A 413 -44.77 -0.58 -48.42
CA ASP A 413 -45.92 -1.15 -47.71
C ASP A 413 -47.18 -0.32 -48.02
N ASN A 414 -48.24 -0.97 -48.50
CA ASN A 414 -49.47 -0.29 -48.92
C ASN A 414 -50.39 0.06 -47.75
N ASN A 415 -50.06 -0.33 -46.51
CA ASN A 415 -50.91 -0.05 -45.37
C ASN A 415 -50.66 1.35 -44.80
N THR A 416 -51.23 2.36 -45.46
CA THR A 416 -51.15 3.77 -45.07
C THR A 416 -51.56 4.01 -43.61
N ALA A 417 -52.53 3.26 -43.08
CA ALA A 417 -52.95 3.41 -41.69
C ALA A 417 -51.84 3.05 -40.70
N ILE A 418 -51.12 1.95 -40.94
CA ILE A 418 -49.97 1.55 -40.10
C ILE A 418 -48.84 2.58 -40.21
N ILE A 419 -48.54 3.07 -41.42
CA ILE A 419 -47.49 4.08 -41.63
C ILE A 419 -47.82 5.35 -40.86
N MET A 420 -49.04 5.87 -41.00
CA MET A 420 -49.48 7.09 -40.33
C MET A 420 -49.52 6.93 -38.81
N ASN A 421 -49.91 5.75 -38.30
CA ASN A 421 -49.87 5.47 -36.87
C ASN A 421 -48.43 5.50 -36.31
N ASN A 422 -47.46 4.95 -37.05
CA ASN A 422 -46.06 5.02 -36.64
C ASN A 422 -45.51 6.46 -36.68
N TRP A 423 -45.88 7.27 -37.68
CA TRP A 423 -45.53 8.70 -37.69
C TRP A 423 -46.19 9.46 -36.53
N ALA A 424 -47.44 9.15 -36.20
CA ALA A 424 -48.12 9.73 -35.05
C ALA A 424 -47.44 9.35 -33.72
N SER A 425 -47.05 8.08 -33.53
CA SER A 425 -46.28 7.64 -32.36
C SER A 425 -44.89 8.25 -32.31
N CYS A 426 -44.20 8.39 -33.44
CA CYS A 426 -42.92 9.11 -33.54
C CYS A 426 -43.01 10.54 -33.01
N LEU A 427 -44.10 11.26 -33.34
CA LEU A 427 -44.33 12.61 -32.84
C LEU A 427 -44.83 12.61 -31.38
N GLY A 428 -45.72 11.69 -31.02
CA GLY A 428 -46.34 11.60 -29.70
C GLY A 428 -45.35 11.27 -28.58
N TYR A 429 -44.36 10.43 -28.85
CA TYR A 429 -43.31 10.06 -27.91
C TYR A 429 -42.03 10.90 -28.08
N SER A 430 -42.12 12.04 -28.77
CA SER A 430 -40.93 12.84 -29.07
C SER A 430 -40.37 13.55 -27.85
N SER A 431 -39.04 13.66 -27.79
CA SER A 431 -38.31 14.38 -26.74
C SER A 431 -37.28 15.30 -27.39
N SER A 432 -37.15 16.52 -26.88
CA SER A 432 -36.24 17.55 -27.41
C SER A 432 -34.76 17.29 -27.15
N TYR A 433 -34.41 16.19 -26.46
CA TYR A 433 -33.04 15.90 -26.02
C TYR A 433 -32.24 15.01 -26.97
N ASN A 434 -32.82 14.54 -28.09
CA ASN A 434 -32.13 13.63 -29.02
C ASN A 434 -31.91 14.29 -30.40
N ILE A 435 -30.67 14.73 -30.65
CA ILE A 435 -30.30 15.46 -31.88
C ILE A 435 -30.57 14.64 -33.16
N ASP A 436 -30.45 13.31 -33.12
CA ASP A 436 -30.79 12.48 -34.29
C ASP A 436 -32.29 12.54 -34.63
N GLN A 437 -33.10 12.81 -33.61
CA GLN A 437 -34.54 12.74 -33.69
C GLN A 437 -35.16 13.99 -34.31
N ASP A 438 -34.50 15.15 -34.24
CA ASP A 438 -35.03 16.41 -34.79
C ASP A 438 -35.44 16.26 -36.26
N LYS A 439 -34.55 15.68 -37.07
CA LYS A 439 -34.84 15.41 -38.48
C LYS A 439 -36.03 14.47 -38.67
N TRP A 440 -36.16 13.46 -37.81
CA TRP A 440 -37.26 12.50 -37.91
C TRP A 440 -38.59 13.10 -37.45
N ILE A 441 -38.57 13.99 -36.47
CA ILE A 441 -39.75 14.72 -35.99
C ILE A 441 -40.27 15.64 -37.10
N ASP A 442 -39.38 16.36 -37.77
CA ASP A 442 -39.76 17.22 -38.89
C ASP A 442 -40.39 16.41 -40.03
N GLN A 443 -39.83 15.25 -40.34
CA GLN A 443 -40.42 14.32 -41.31
C GLN A 443 -41.82 13.85 -40.85
N ALA A 444 -41.98 13.49 -39.58
CA ALA A 444 -43.26 13.05 -39.03
C ALA A 444 -44.35 14.14 -39.21
N ARG A 445 -44.03 15.40 -38.89
CA ARG A 445 -44.95 16.54 -39.07
C ARG A 445 -45.40 16.68 -40.52
N GLN A 446 -44.45 16.72 -41.45
CA GLN A 446 -44.74 16.84 -42.88
C GLN A 446 -45.62 15.68 -43.41
N ARG A 447 -45.34 14.44 -42.97
CA ARG A 447 -46.09 13.25 -43.38
C ARG A 447 -47.53 13.26 -42.85
N LEU A 448 -47.72 13.69 -41.60
CA LEU A 448 -49.06 13.77 -41.00
C LEU A 448 -49.90 14.88 -41.64
N GLU A 449 -49.33 16.06 -41.91
CA GLU A 449 -50.00 17.15 -42.62
C GLU A 449 -50.43 16.75 -44.04
N THR A 450 -49.53 16.09 -44.78
CA THR A 450 -49.82 15.59 -46.13
C THR A 450 -50.82 14.42 -46.15
N GLY A 451 -50.80 13.57 -45.11
CA GLY A 451 -51.79 12.51 -44.92
C GLY A 451 -53.20 13.04 -44.62
N LEU A 452 -53.30 14.05 -43.74
CA LEU A 452 -54.55 14.75 -43.40
C LEU A 452 -55.17 15.45 -44.62
N THR A 453 -54.35 16.12 -45.43
CA THR A 453 -54.82 16.80 -46.65
C THR A 453 -55.28 15.84 -47.75
N LYS A 454 -54.72 14.62 -47.84
CA LYS A 454 -55.23 13.57 -48.73
C LYS A 454 -56.53 12.93 -48.24
N GLN A 455 -56.81 12.97 -46.94
CA GLN A 455 -58.04 12.42 -46.35
C GLN A 455 -59.22 13.40 -46.35
N LEU A 456 -58.98 14.70 -46.58
CA LEU A 456 -60.02 15.70 -46.81
C LEU A 456 -60.24 15.81 -48.33
N PRO A 457 -61.26 15.17 -48.92
CA PRO A 457 -61.60 15.46 -50.31
C PRO A 457 -62.06 16.92 -50.38
N ASN A 458 -61.63 17.63 -51.43
CA ASN A 458 -62.12 18.95 -51.80
C ASN A 458 -63.60 19.12 -51.45
N LYS A 459 -63.88 19.86 -50.37
CA LYS A 459 -65.17 20.55 -50.23
C LYS A 459 -65.09 21.75 -51.16
N GLN A 460 -65.44 21.53 -52.43
CA GLN A 460 -65.93 22.60 -53.29
C GLN A 460 -67.41 22.82 -53.00
#